data_AF-A0A2D8D4S0-F1
#
_entry.id   AF-A0A2D8D4S0-F1
#
_cell.length_a   1.000
_cell.length_b   1.000
_cell.length_c   1.000
_cell.angle_alpha   90.00
_cell.angle_beta   90.00
_cell.angle_gamma   90.00
#
_symmetry.space_group_name_H-M   'P 1'
#
loop_
_entity.id
_entity.type
_entity.pdbx_description
1 polymer ?
#
loop_
_entity_poly.entity_id
_entity_poly.type
_entity_poly.pdbx_seq_one_letter_code
_entity_poly.pdbx_strand_id
1 'polypeptide(L)'
;MSDTSISNVTTLCGLNRAGLAIARLGVVLVSGAVIGACNPAPTQPTEPAHEKHLTSKLIAQRIMYCDDGTRADVDFIDDGLKMAVTWLPKGRTEILRAQRTGDEFRGDHSRAVVAGGSIAFTRRGKIRVCHRTPEES
;
A
#
# COMPACT_ATOMS: atom_id res chain seq x y z
N MET A 1 -27.20 35.52 -7.02
CA MET A 1 -27.23 35.13 -8.44
C MET A 1 -26.04 35.76 -9.12
N SER A 2 -24.99 34.97 -9.34
CA SER A 2 -23.86 35.32 -10.22
C SER A 2 -23.19 34.03 -10.70
N ASP A 3 -23.25 33.85 -12.01
CA ASP A 3 -22.19 33.36 -12.91
C ASP A 3 -21.58 31.96 -12.75
N THR A 4 -22.17 31.03 -13.51
CA THR A 4 -21.59 30.37 -14.69
C THR A 4 -20.08 30.50 -14.99
N SER A 5 -19.48 29.32 -15.18
CA SER A 5 -18.44 28.93 -16.17
C SER A 5 -16.94 28.97 -15.88
N ILE A 6 -16.41 27.74 -15.85
CA ILE A 6 -15.27 27.19 -16.62
C ILE A 6 -13.86 27.63 -16.23
N SER A 7 -13.05 26.65 -15.82
CA SER A 7 -11.79 26.36 -16.50
C SER A 7 -11.39 24.90 -16.33
N ASN A 8 -11.51 24.17 -17.43
CA ASN A 8 -10.78 22.94 -17.71
C ASN A 8 -9.36 23.31 -18.17
N VAL A 9 -8.52 22.29 -18.37
CA VAL A 9 -7.19 22.26 -19.00
C VAL A 9 -6.03 22.00 -18.02
N THR A 10 -5.85 20.70 -17.80
CA THR A 10 -4.58 19.97 -17.70
C THR A 10 -3.42 20.64 -18.45
N THR A 11 -2.28 20.83 -17.78
CA THR A 11 -0.96 20.77 -18.44
C THR A 11 0.05 20.21 -17.46
N LEU A 12 0.54 19.01 -17.76
CA LEU A 12 1.76 18.45 -17.20
C LEU A 12 2.91 19.40 -17.45
N CYS A 13 3.75 19.62 -16.44
CA CYS A 13 5.12 20.02 -16.70
C CYS A 13 6.04 19.26 -15.74
N GLY A 14 6.39 18.03 -16.14
CA GLY A 14 7.67 17.45 -15.76
C GLY A 14 8.74 18.09 -16.64
N LEU A 15 9.85 18.52 -16.05
CA LEU A 15 11.05 18.81 -16.82
C LEU A 15 12.28 18.26 -16.11
N ASN A 16 12.88 17.29 -16.81
CA ASN A 16 14.15 16.63 -16.54
C ASN A 16 15.27 17.61 -16.23
N ARG A 17 16.09 17.26 -15.24
CA ARG A 17 17.41 17.84 -14.98
C ARG A 17 18.35 17.48 -16.12
N ALA A 18 18.54 18.39 -17.08
CA ALA A 18 19.72 18.41 -17.94
C ALA A 18 20.62 19.54 -17.43
N GLY A 19 21.77 19.16 -16.86
CA GLY A 19 22.78 20.12 -16.40
C GLY A 19 23.35 20.88 -17.60
N LEU A 20 23.24 22.21 -17.56
CA LEU A 20 23.94 23.10 -18.47
C LEU A 20 24.82 24.03 -17.65
N ALA A 21 26.13 23.88 -17.81
CA ALA A 21 27.12 24.82 -17.35
C ALA A 21 26.94 26.15 -18.10
N ILE A 22 26.72 27.24 -17.39
CA ILE A 22 26.66 28.58 -17.99
C ILE A 22 27.72 29.45 -17.32
N ALA A 23 28.68 29.83 -18.16
CA ALA A 23 29.76 30.76 -17.88
C ALA A 23 29.23 32.13 -17.45
N ARG A 24 30.02 32.78 -16.60
CA ARG A 24 29.77 34.13 -16.05
C ARG A 24 29.64 35.16 -17.16
N LEU A 25 28.50 35.84 -17.24
CA LEU A 25 28.39 37.22 -17.71
C LEU A 25 27.26 37.87 -16.92
N GLY A 26 27.63 38.91 -16.15
CA GLY A 26 26.73 39.59 -15.24
C GLY A 26 25.71 40.47 -15.96
N VAL A 27 24.50 40.47 -15.42
CA VAL A 27 23.57 41.61 -15.52
C VAL A 27 22.96 41.80 -14.13
N VAL A 28 23.23 42.97 -13.57
CA VAL A 28 22.59 43.48 -12.35
C VAL A 28 21.21 43.99 -12.73
N LEU A 29 20.16 43.45 -12.11
CA LEU A 29 18.87 44.13 -12.01
C LEU A 29 18.32 44.02 -10.59
N VAL A 30 17.75 45.14 -10.18
CA VAL A 30 17.54 45.63 -8.82
C VAL A 30 16.17 45.19 -8.30
N SER A 31 16.17 44.75 -7.03
CA SER A 31 15.11 44.79 -6.01
C SER A 31 13.67 44.37 -6.34
N GLY A 32 13.21 43.33 -5.64
CA GLY A 32 11.80 43.11 -5.34
C GLY A 32 11.64 42.17 -4.15
N ALA A 33 11.57 42.72 -2.93
CA ALA A 33 11.24 41.95 -1.74
C ALA A 33 9.74 41.64 -1.75
N VAL A 34 9.37 40.40 -2.06
CA VAL A 34 8.02 39.91 -1.82
C VAL A 34 8.01 39.25 -0.45
N ILE A 35 7.41 39.93 0.54
CA ILE A 35 7.06 39.32 1.82
C ILE A 35 5.93 38.33 1.52
N GLY A 36 6.29 37.06 1.36
CA GLY A 36 5.33 35.96 1.35
C GLY A 36 4.71 35.85 2.73
N ALA A 37 3.47 36.31 2.89
CA ALA A 37 2.66 35.99 4.04
C ALA A 37 2.47 34.46 4.09
N CYS A 38 3.04 33.82 5.10
CA CYS A 38 2.74 32.43 5.42
C CYS A 38 1.26 32.37 5.82
N ASN A 39 0.42 31.77 4.97
CA ASN A 39 -0.94 31.44 5.37
C ASN A 39 -0.86 30.41 6.53
N PRO A 40 -1.47 30.68 7.69
CA PRO A 40 -1.58 29.67 8.73
C PRO A 40 -2.45 28.50 8.23
N ALA A 41 -2.02 27.29 8.59
CA ALA A 41 -2.66 26.03 8.24
C ALA A 41 -4.14 25.97 8.70
N PRO A 42 -4.99 25.14 8.08
CA PRO A 42 -6.40 25.08 8.39
C PRO A 42 -6.60 24.55 9.81
N THR A 43 -7.18 25.38 10.69
CA THR A 43 -7.76 24.92 11.96
C THR A 43 -8.93 24.00 11.67
N GLN A 44 -8.78 22.73 12.06
CA GLN A 44 -9.86 21.75 12.12
C GLN A 44 -11.06 22.30 12.88
N PRO A 45 -12.27 21.88 12.49
CA PRO A 45 -13.22 21.50 13.52
C PRO A 45 -13.88 20.15 13.24
N THR A 46 -13.89 19.34 14.30
CA THR A 46 -14.94 18.40 14.69
C THR A 46 -14.97 17.07 13.97
N GLU A 47 -14.39 16.09 14.65
CA GLU A 47 -14.72 14.67 14.59
C GLU A 47 -16.23 14.42 14.65
N PRO A 48 -16.80 13.71 13.66
CA PRO A 48 -17.97 12.89 13.87
C PRO A 48 -17.53 11.44 14.00
N ALA A 49 -17.87 10.87 15.16
CA ALA A 49 -17.99 9.46 15.49
C ALA A 49 -17.56 8.47 14.40
N HIS A 50 -16.49 7.72 14.69
CA HIS A 50 -16.05 6.56 13.92
C HIS A 50 -17.20 5.55 13.77
N GLU A 51 -17.95 5.69 12.69
CA GLU A 51 -18.98 4.74 12.29
C GLU A 51 -18.26 3.44 11.92
N LYS A 52 -18.34 2.45 12.81
CA LYS A 52 -17.80 1.10 12.60
C LYS A 52 -18.64 0.38 11.54
N HIS A 53 -18.55 0.83 10.30
CA HIS A 53 -18.82 -0.01 9.16
C HIS A 53 -17.53 -0.78 8.86
N LEU A 54 -17.30 -1.87 9.61
CA LEU A 54 -16.21 -2.82 9.35
C LEU A 54 -16.58 -3.66 8.12
N THR A 55 -16.63 -3.03 6.95
CA THR A 55 -16.26 -3.72 5.73
C THR A 55 -14.79 -4.10 5.89
N SER A 56 -14.54 -5.36 6.26
CA SER A 56 -13.21 -5.91 6.46
C SER A 56 -12.34 -5.52 5.25
N LYS A 57 -11.42 -4.58 5.48
CA LYS A 57 -10.72 -3.89 4.40
C LYS A 57 -9.65 -4.83 3.86
N LEU A 58 -9.76 -5.24 2.61
CA LEU A 58 -8.68 -5.95 1.92
C LEU A 58 -7.47 -5.02 1.81
N ILE A 59 -6.31 -5.48 2.27
CA ILE A 59 -5.06 -4.71 2.26
C ILE A 59 -4.17 -5.14 1.10
N ALA A 60 -4.08 -6.45 0.85
CA ALA A 60 -3.30 -7.00 -0.24
C ALA A 60 -3.80 -8.39 -0.60
N GLN A 61 -3.97 -8.64 -1.90
CA GLN A 61 -4.26 -9.95 -2.47
C GLN A 61 -3.06 -10.42 -3.28
N ARG A 62 -2.58 -11.64 -3.05
CA ARG A 62 -1.48 -12.23 -3.82
C ARG A 62 -1.67 -13.73 -4.00
N ILE A 63 -1.56 -14.21 -5.24
CA ILE A 63 -1.36 -15.63 -5.52
C ILE A 63 0.09 -15.97 -5.21
N MET A 64 0.27 -16.91 -4.29
CA MET A 64 1.55 -17.45 -3.85
C MET A 64 1.78 -18.83 -4.49
N TYR A 65 3.03 -19.12 -4.86
CA TYR A 65 3.46 -20.34 -5.51
C TYR A 65 4.35 -21.14 -4.56
N CYS A 66 3.96 -22.37 -4.27
CA CYS A 66 4.64 -23.20 -3.28
C CYS A 66 5.64 -24.15 -3.93
N ASP A 67 6.66 -24.55 -3.17
CA ASP A 67 7.72 -25.47 -3.65
C ASP A 67 7.19 -26.83 -4.12
N ASP A 68 6.02 -27.23 -3.61
CA ASP A 68 5.33 -28.47 -4.00
C ASP A 68 4.46 -28.31 -5.27
N GLY A 69 4.55 -27.17 -5.96
CA GLY A 69 3.76 -26.83 -7.14
C GLY A 69 2.32 -26.41 -6.84
N THR A 70 1.89 -26.41 -5.58
CA THR A 70 0.56 -25.91 -5.20
C THR A 70 0.54 -24.38 -5.20
N ARG A 71 -0.67 -23.80 -5.21
CA ARG A 71 -0.88 -22.35 -5.19
C ARG A 71 -1.86 -21.98 -4.08
N ALA A 72 -1.61 -20.84 -3.45
CA ALA A 72 -2.49 -20.26 -2.44
C ALA A 72 -2.83 -18.83 -2.82
N ASP A 73 -4.12 -18.52 -2.89
CA ASP A 73 -4.58 -17.13 -2.89
C ASP A 73 -4.59 -16.63 -1.44
N VAL A 74 -3.88 -15.54 -1.18
CA VAL A 74 -3.66 -14.99 0.15
C VAL A 74 -4.09 -13.53 0.18
N ASP A 75 -5.07 -13.26 1.03
CA ASP A 75 -5.60 -11.93 1.29
C ASP A 75 -5.22 -11.49 2.71
N PHE A 76 -4.48 -10.40 2.84
CA PHE A 76 -4.30 -9.71 4.12
C PHE A 76 -5.47 -8.76 4.35
N ILE A 77 -6.10 -8.84 5.51
CA ILE A 77 -7.34 -8.15 5.83
C ILE A 77 -7.20 -7.38 7.15
N ASP A 78 -8.03 -6.36 7.34
CA ASP A 78 -8.13 -5.46 8.49
C ASP A 78 -6.91 -4.55 8.64
N ASP A 79 -6.08 -4.79 9.65
CA ASP A 79 -4.81 -4.10 9.93
C ASP A 79 -3.59 -4.95 9.50
N GLY A 80 -3.84 -6.04 8.78
CA GLY A 80 -2.82 -6.99 8.35
C GLY A 80 -2.60 -8.10 9.36
N LEU A 81 -3.35 -8.12 10.47
CA LEU A 81 -3.31 -9.19 11.47
C LEU A 81 -4.26 -10.34 11.15
N LYS A 82 -5.02 -10.25 10.05
CA LYS A 82 -5.80 -11.36 9.51
C LYS A 82 -5.32 -11.71 8.12
N MET A 83 -5.27 -13.01 7.84
CA MET A 83 -4.91 -13.58 6.56
C MET A 83 -5.99 -14.58 6.15
N ALA A 84 -6.68 -14.33 5.04
CA ALA A 84 -7.54 -15.33 4.41
C ALA A 84 -6.72 -16.13 3.40
N VAL A 85 -6.77 -17.45 3.51
CA VAL A 85 -5.95 -18.37 2.71
C VAL A 85 -6.86 -19.32 1.95
N THR A 86 -6.82 -19.28 0.63
CA THR A 86 -7.57 -20.18 -0.24
C THR A 86 -6.62 -21.01 -1.09
N TRP A 87 -6.57 -22.33 -0.86
CA TRP A 87 -5.75 -23.24 -1.66
C TRP A 87 -6.38 -23.43 -3.05
N LEU A 88 -5.69 -23.05 -4.11
CA LEU A 88 -6.22 -23.11 -5.47
C LEU A 88 -6.16 -24.55 -6.03
N PRO A 89 -7.08 -24.94 -6.94
CA PRO A 89 -8.11 -24.09 -7.57
C PRO A 89 -9.47 -24.04 -6.86
N LYS A 90 -9.76 -24.96 -5.91
CA LYS A 90 -11.11 -25.15 -5.33
C LYS A 90 -11.10 -25.36 -3.81
N GLY A 91 -10.03 -24.97 -3.14
CA GLY A 91 -9.92 -25.08 -1.68
C GLY A 91 -10.88 -24.14 -0.97
N ARG A 92 -11.21 -24.47 0.28
CA ARG A 92 -11.95 -23.57 1.15
C ARG A 92 -11.02 -22.49 1.70
N THR A 93 -11.54 -21.30 1.87
CA THR A 93 -10.85 -20.20 2.55
C THR A 93 -10.76 -20.49 4.05
N GLU A 94 -9.57 -20.43 4.62
CA GLU A 94 -9.30 -20.46 6.06
C GLU A 94 -8.83 -19.08 6.51
N ILE A 95 -9.35 -18.57 7.64
CA ILE A 95 -8.91 -17.30 8.22
C ILE A 95 -7.87 -17.58 9.31
N LEU A 96 -6.67 -17.07 9.13
CA LEU A 96 -5.59 -17.10 10.12
C LEU A 96 -5.44 -15.73 10.78
N ARG A 97 -5.06 -15.72 12.06
CA ARG A 97 -4.98 -14.49 12.88
C ARG A 97 -3.63 -14.40 13.59
N ALA A 98 -3.01 -13.24 13.54
CA ALA A 98 -1.86 -12.88 14.35
C ALA A 98 -2.30 -11.96 15.50
N GLN A 99 -1.56 -11.96 16.62
CA GLN A 99 -1.83 -11.05 17.74
C GLN A 99 -1.19 -9.67 17.52
N ARG A 100 -0.05 -9.65 16.83
CA ARG A 100 0.71 -8.45 16.47
C ARG A 100 1.50 -8.70 15.19
N THR A 101 1.89 -7.62 14.52
CA THR A 101 2.78 -7.67 13.36
C THR A 101 4.07 -8.43 13.68
N GLY A 102 4.43 -9.36 12.80
CA GLY A 102 5.60 -10.23 12.94
C GLY A 102 5.34 -11.52 13.72
N ASP A 103 4.18 -11.66 14.38
CA ASP A 103 3.81 -12.92 15.00
C ASP A 103 3.34 -13.95 13.95
N GLU A 104 3.31 -15.22 14.37
CA GLU A 104 2.71 -16.30 13.58
C GLU A 104 1.19 -16.10 13.46
N PHE A 105 0.67 -16.29 12.25
CA PHE A 105 -0.76 -16.36 12.00
C PHE A 105 -1.27 -17.76 12.36
N ARG A 106 -2.37 -17.84 13.11
CA ARG A 106 -2.96 -19.10 13.57
C ARG A 106 -4.42 -19.20 13.18
N GLY A 107 -4.81 -20.33 12.61
CA GLY A 107 -6.18 -20.75 12.42
C GLY A 107 -6.46 -22.05 13.17
N ASP A 108 -7.59 -22.68 12.84
CA ASP A 108 -8.03 -23.91 13.49
C ASP A 108 -7.13 -25.11 13.12
N HIS A 109 -6.66 -25.15 11.87
CA HIS A 109 -5.96 -26.31 11.34
C HIS A 109 -4.58 -25.99 10.80
N SER A 110 -4.32 -24.73 10.48
CA SER A 110 -3.06 -24.29 9.91
C SER A 110 -2.47 -23.10 10.64
N ARG A 111 -1.17 -22.94 10.48
CA ARG A 111 -0.40 -21.79 10.95
C ARG A 111 0.44 -21.25 9.81
N ALA A 112 0.76 -19.97 9.82
CA ALA A 112 1.58 -19.34 8.80
C ALA A 112 2.57 -18.34 9.40
N VAL A 113 3.80 -18.36 8.88
CA VAL A 113 4.84 -17.38 9.19
C VAL A 113 5.21 -16.64 7.91
N VAL A 114 5.24 -15.31 7.96
CA VAL A 114 5.57 -14.45 6.82
C VAL A 114 6.99 -13.93 6.99
N ALA A 115 7.86 -14.16 6.01
CA ALA A 115 9.24 -13.70 6.03
C ALA A 115 9.76 -13.42 4.61
N GLY A 116 10.39 -12.25 4.41
CA GLY A 116 11.13 -11.95 3.17
C GLY A 116 10.32 -12.13 1.87
N GLY A 117 9.01 -11.82 1.89
CA GLY A 117 8.13 -12.03 0.72
C GLY A 117 7.68 -13.47 0.49
N SER A 118 8.04 -14.39 1.38
CA SER A 118 7.62 -15.78 1.39
C SER A 118 6.69 -16.05 2.58
N ILE A 119 5.90 -17.12 2.49
CA ILE A 119 5.00 -17.56 3.56
C ILE A 119 5.20 -19.06 3.77
N ALA A 120 5.50 -19.46 5.00
CA ALA A 120 5.59 -20.86 5.39
C ALA A 120 4.28 -21.28 6.07
N PHE A 121 3.52 -22.17 5.45
CA PHE A 121 2.29 -22.75 6.00
C PHE A 121 2.58 -24.09 6.68
N THR A 122 2.17 -24.24 7.93
CA THR A 122 2.22 -25.51 8.66
C THR A 122 0.82 -26.07 8.83
N ARG A 123 0.57 -27.31 8.38
CA ARG A 123 -0.70 -28.02 8.59
C ARG A 123 -0.41 -29.49 8.92
N ARG A 124 -0.92 -29.98 10.06
CA ARG A 124 -0.69 -31.36 10.54
C ARG A 124 0.81 -31.75 10.53
N GLY A 125 1.68 -30.83 10.96
CA GLY A 125 3.14 -31.04 11.01
C GLY A 125 3.86 -30.96 9.66
N LYS A 126 3.15 -30.83 8.54
CA LYS A 126 3.76 -30.61 7.22
C LYS A 126 3.93 -29.12 6.96
N ILE A 127 5.10 -28.74 6.48
CA ILE A 127 5.45 -27.36 6.13
C ILE A 127 5.44 -27.23 4.60
N ARG A 128 4.84 -26.16 4.10
CA ARG A 128 4.89 -25.74 2.70
C ARG A 128 5.34 -24.29 2.64
N VAL A 129 6.44 -24.03 1.96
CA VAL A 129 6.95 -22.68 1.74
C VAL A 129 6.42 -22.20 0.40
N CYS A 130 5.89 -20.99 0.38
CA CYS A 130 5.31 -20.36 -0.79
C CYS A 130 5.91 -18.99 -1.02
N HIS A 131 6.19 -18.69 -2.28
CA HIS A 131 6.88 -17.51 -2.75
C HIS A 131 5.97 -16.68 -3.65
N ARG A 132 6.21 -15.37 -3.70
CA ARG A 132 5.58 -14.51 -4.70
C ARG A 132 6.16 -14.84 -6.06
N THR A 133 5.36 -14.70 -7.11
CA THR A 133 5.91 -14.58 -8.45
C THR A 133 6.86 -13.36 -8.47
N PRO A 134 8.06 -13.48 -9.02
CA PRO A 134 8.89 -12.30 -9.27
C PRO A 134 8.07 -11.33 -10.12
N GLU A 135 7.96 -10.08 -9.69
CA GLU A 135 7.39 -9.03 -10.53
C GLU A 135 8.46 -8.74 -11.60
N GLU A 136 8.16 -9.00 -12.87
CA GLU A 136 9.08 -8.68 -13.97
C GLU A 136 9.46 -7.20 -13.88
N SER A 137 10.76 -6.93 -13.81
CA SER A 137 11.34 -5.59 -13.66
C SER A 137 11.63 -4.94 -15.01
#